data_AF-A0A847KKK2-F1
#
_entry.id   AF-A0A847KKK2-F1
#
_cell.length_a   1.000
_cell.length_b   1.000
_cell.length_c   1.000
_cell.angle_alpha   90.00
_cell.angle_beta   90.00
_cell.angle_gamma   90.00
#
_symmetry.space_group_name_H-M   'P 1'
#
loop_
_entity.id
_entity.type
_entity.pdbx_description
1 polymer ?
#
loop_
_entity_poly.entity_id
_entity_poly.type
_entity_poly.pdbx_seq_one_letter_code
_entity_poly.pdbx_strand_id
1 'polypeptide(L)' 'DHNKRALEYISTGQVPVKDLITRHIPLENVLEAFDIVAKGEAIKVTVEP' A
#
# COMPACT_ATOMS: atom_id res chain seq x y z
N ASP A 1 10.76 -17.53 -1.43
CA ASP A 1 9.68 -18.09 -2.28
C ASP A 1 8.31 -17.45 -2.14
N HIS A 2 7.81 -17.18 -0.93
CA HIS A 2 6.45 -16.63 -0.75
C HIS A 2 6.18 -15.31 -1.50
N ASN A 3 7.10 -14.33 -1.43
CA ASN A 3 6.89 -13.05 -2.10
C ASN A 3 6.88 -13.17 -3.64
N LYS A 4 7.74 -14.03 -4.20
CA LYS A 4 7.80 -14.26 -5.65
C LYS A 4 6.48 -14.82 -6.19
N ARG A 5 5.92 -15.82 -5.50
CA ARG A 5 4.61 -16.40 -5.85
C ARG A 5 3.47 -15.39 -5.69
N ALA A 6 3.50 -14.56 -4.65
CA ALA A 6 2.53 -13.48 -4.47
C ALA A 6 2.58 -12.48 -5.64
N LEU A 7 3.78 -12.09 -6.06
CA LEU A 7 3.97 -11.21 -7.23
C LEU A 7 3.49 -11.83 -8.53
N GLU A 8 3.68 -13.15 -8.74
CA GLU A 8 3.14 -13.88 -9.89
C GLU A 8 1.59 -13.87 -9.90
N TYR A 9 0.96 -14.04 -8.75
CA TYR A 9 -0.51 -13.96 -8.66
C TYR A 9 -1.03 -12.53 -8.86
N ILE A 10 -0.30 -11.53 -8.41
CA ILE A 10 -0.63 -10.11 -8.64
C ILE A 10 -0.47 -9.76 -10.13
N SER A 11 0.63 -10.19 -10.77
CA SER A 11 0.92 -9.85 -12.17
C SER A 11 -0.04 -10.51 -13.16
N THR A 12 -0.53 -11.71 -12.84
CA THR A 12 -1.54 -12.43 -13.61
C THR A 12 -2.97 -11.97 -13.31
N GLY A 13 -3.16 -11.05 -12.35
CA GLY A 13 -4.47 -10.53 -11.95
C GLY A 13 -5.30 -11.50 -11.11
N GLN A 14 -4.74 -12.64 -10.68
CA GLN A 14 -5.42 -13.59 -9.79
C GLN A 14 -5.67 -13.00 -8.39
N VAL A 15 -4.82 -12.06 -7.96
CA VAL A 15 -4.99 -11.32 -6.71
C VAL A 15 -5.12 -9.83 -7.02
N PRO A 16 -6.33 -9.24 -6.90
CA PRO A 16 -6.53 -7.81 -7.12
C PRO A 16 -5.97 -7.02 -5.93
N VAL A 17 -4.98 -6.17 -6.19
CA VAL A 17 -4.34 -5.33 -5.16
C VAL A 17 -4.49 -3.83 -5.40
N LYS A 18 -5.05 -3.42 -6.54
CA LYS A 18 -5.16 -2.00 -6.92
C LYS A 18 -5.99 -1.21 -5.90
N ASP A 19 -7.07 -1.80 -5.41
CA ASP A 19 -7.99 -1.14 -4.48
C ASP A 19 -7.46 -1.11 -3.04
N LEU A 20 -6.36 -1.84 -2.76
CA LEU A 20 -5.73 -1.82 -1.45
C LEU A 20 -4.94 -0.53 -1.22
N ILE A 21 -4.52 0.18 -2.28
CA ILE A 21 -3.77 1.43 -2.17
C ILE A 21 -4.76 2.59 -1.97
N THR A 22 -5.02 2.92 -0.71
CA THR A 22 -6.07 3.88 -0.34
C THR A 22 -5.57 5.32 -0.16
N ARG A 23 -4.25 5.55 -0.02
CA ARG A 23 -3.67 6.89 0.20
C ARG A 23 -2.24 6.99 -0.34
N HIS A 24 -1.92 8.11 -0.97
CA HIS A 24 -0.56 8.50 -1.36
C HIS A 24 -0.18 9.78 -0.61
N ILE A 25 1.05 9.85 -0.10
CA ILE A 25 1.62 11.02 0.57
C ILE A 25 3.05 11.24 0.07
N PRO A 26 3.54 12.50 0.06
CA PRO A 26 4.91 12.77 -0.31
C PRO A 26 5.86 12.45 0.87
N LEU A 27 7.15 12.20 0.56
CA LEU A 27 8.15 11.76 1.54
C LEU A 27 8.33 12.75 2.71
N GLU A 28 8.21 14.06 2.47
CA GLU A 28 8.28 15.08 3.52
C GLU A 28 7.23 14.86 4.63
N ASN A 29 6.12 14.19 4.32
CA ASN A 29 5.01 13.97 5.24
C ASN A 29 4.98 12.53 5.79
N VAL A 30 6.06 11.74 5.64
CA VAL A 30 6.06 10.31 6.00
C VAL A 30 5.60 10.03 7.44
N LEU A 31 5.85 10.94 8.37
CA LEU A 31 5.43 10.77 9.76
C LEU A 31 3.90 10.82 9.93
N GLU A 32 3.18 11.54 9.07
CA GLU A 32 1.71 11.59 9.07
C GLU A 32 1.08 10.24 8.70
N ALA A 33 1.82 9.36 8.00
CA ALA A 33 1.33 8.03 7.62
C ALA A 33 0.87 7.21 8.83
N PHE A 34 1.57 7.33 9.97
CA PHE A 34 1.24 6.58 11.17
C PHE A 34 -0.10 7.04 11.77
N ASP A 35 -0.37 8.34 11.78
CA ASP A 35 -1.64 8.88 12.28
C ASP A 35 -2.81 8.48 11.39
N ILE A 36 -2.61 8.50 10.06
CA ILE A 36 -3.61 8.06 9.07
C ILE A 36 -4.00 6.60 9.32
N VAL A 37 -3.00 5.72 9.53
CA VAL A 37 -3.23 4.30 9.80
C VAL A 37 -3.85 4.10 11.18
N ALA A 38 -3.39 4.81 12.21
CA ALA A 38 -3.90 4.68 13.58
C ALA A 38 -5.38 5.07 13.69
N LYS A 39 -5.84 6.05 12.90
CA LYS A 39 -7.25 6.47 12.84
C LYS A 39 -8.13 5.58 11.95
N GLY A 40 -7.54 4.63 11.22
CA GLY A 40 -8.26 3.80 10.26
C GLY A 40 -8.75 4.56 9.02
N GLU A 41 -8.15 5.72 8.72
CA GLU A 41 -8.50 6.54 7.55
C GLU A 41 -8.03 5.90 6.23
N ALA A 42 -7.04 5.00 6.29
CA ALA A 42 -6.51 4.27 5.14
C ALA A 42 -6.12 2.82 5.52
N ILE A 43 -6.26 1.90 4.56
CA ILE A 43 -5.83 0.49 4.67
C ILE A 43 -4.34 0.35 4.29
N LYS A 44 -3.89 1.11 3.28
CA LYS A 44 -2.50 1.22 2.83
C LYS A 44 -2.16 2.68 2.55
N VAL A 45 -1.00 3.10 3.02
CA VAL A 45 -0.39 4.38 2.67
C VAL A 45 0.85 4.10 1.82
N THR A 46 0.93 4.72 0.65
CA THR A 46 2.12 4.73 -0.21
C THR A 46 2.83 6.06 -0.03
N VAL A 47 4.14 6.02 0.15
CA VAL A 47 5.00 7.20 0.26
C VAL A 47 5.77 7.34 -1.05
N GLU A 48 5.70 8.51 -1.66
CA GLU A 48 6.35 8.80 -2.94
C GLU A 48 7.52 9.77 -2.76
N PRO A 49 8.64 9.60 -3.50
CA PRO A 49 9.82 10.47 -3.42
C PRO A 49 9.57 11.90 -3.89
#